data_AF-A0A3L6NS68-F1
#
_entry.id   AF-A0A3L6NS68-F1
#
_cell.length_a   1.000
_cell.length_b   1.000
_cell.length_c   1.000
_cell.angle_alpha   90.00
_cell.angle_beta   90.00
_cell.angle_gamma   90.00
#
_symmetry.space_group_name_H-M   'P 1'
#
loop_
_entity.id
_entity.type
_entity.pdbx_description
1 polymer ?
#
loop_
_entity_poly.entity_id
_entity_poly.type
_entity_poly.pdbx_seq_one_letter_code
_entity_poly.pdbx_strand_id
1 'polypeptide(L)'
;MELPGALLSFFLQFLLLPLVPALPRPMNTRDDEVFAPKVMIISMWSPEAAVWHERLPDSNLGNLSSKIIHAPGLSMLFPCATCTEDGGICHITIGEGEINSAASLMALMLSPKFDFRHTYFLVAGIAGVNPKYGTLGSVAIARYSVQVALQYEIDIRSLPPDWPTGL
;
A
#
# COMPACT_ATOMS: atom_id res chain seq x y z
N MET A 1 -48.29 8.19 45.30
CA MET A 1 -47.48 6.98 45.60
C MET A 1 -47.03 6.42 44.25
N GLU A 2 -46.29 7.23 43.49
CA GLU A 2 -44.83 7.45 43.54
C GLU A 2 -44.08 6.21 43.00
N LEU A 3 -43.87 6.20 41.69
CA LEU A 3 -42.86 5.38 41.01
C LEU A 3 -41.69 6.28 40.55
N PRO A 4 -40.46 5.76 40.51
CA PRO A 4 -39.31 6.40 41.16
C PRO A 4 -38.42 7.23 40.21
N GLY A 5 -37.79 8.25 40.80
CA GLY A 5 -36.88 9.23 40.18
C GLY A 5 -35.53 8.72 39.67
N ALA A 6 -35.49 7.53 39.04
CA ALA A 6 -34.30 6.99 38.40
C ALA A 6 -34.13 7.43 36.93
N LEU A 7 -35.21 7.83 36.25
CA LEU A 7 -35.14 8.26 34.84
C LEU A 7 -34.62 9.70 34.66
N LEU A 8 -34.75 10.55 35.68
CA LEU A 8 -34.36 11.95 35.59
C LEU A 8 -32.85 12.18 35.75
N SER A 9 -32.13 11.23 36.37
CA SER A 9 -30.69 11.35 36.62
C SER A 9 -29.85 11.02 35.37
N PHE A 10 -30.34 10.14 34.49
CA PHE A 10 -29.62 9.76 33.26
C PHE A 10 -29.62 10.88 32.20
N PHE A 11 -30.64 11.74 32.20
CA PHE A 11 -30.73 12.86 31.25
C PHE A 11 -29.81 14.03 31.60
N LEU A 12 -29.39 14.17 32.86
CA LEU A 12 -28.58 15.32 33.29
C LEU A 12 -27.06 15.14 33.03
N GLN A 13 -26.58 13.90 32.85
CA GLN A 13 -25.16 13.62 32.61
C GLN A 13 -24.73 13.71 31.14
N PHE A 14 -25.67 13.71 30.19
CA PHE A 14 -25.35 13.92 28.77
C PHE A 14 -25.15 15.38 28.38
N LEU A 15 -25.53 16.33 29.24
CA LEU A 15 -25.48 17.77 28.95
C LEU A 15 -24.15 18.46 29.34
N LEU A 16 -23.18 17.71 29.88
CA LEU A 16 -21.90 18.23 30.37
C LEU A 16 -20.67 17.56 29.72
N LEU A 17 -20.81 16.89 28.57
CA LEU A 17 -19.63 16.74 27.72
C LEU A 17 -19.36 18.11 27.08
N PRO A 18 -18.23 18.78 27.38
CA PRO A 18 -17.82 19.90 26.55
C PRO A 18 -17.72 19.34 25.13
N LEU A 19 -18.40 19.99 24.20
CA LEU A 19 -18.11 19.85 22.79
C LEU A 19 -16.64 20.26 22.67
N VAL A 20 -15.71 19.31 22.73
CA VAL A 20 -14.32 19.56 22.41
C VAL A 20 -14.40 20.00 20.96
N PRO A 21 -14.19 21.30 20.63
CA PRO A 21 -14.11 21.67 19.24
C PRO A 21 -13.03 20.76 18.67
N ALA A 22 -13.31 20.08 17.55
CA ALA A 22 -12.28 19.37 16.82
C ALA A 22 -11.18 20.41 16.60
N LEU A 23 -10.13 20.34 17.42
CA LEU A 23 -8.96 21.19 17.26
C LEU A 23 -8.59 21.00 15.80
N PRO A 24 -8.51 22.07 14.99
CA PRO A 24 -8.01 21.92 13.64
C PRO A 24 -6.73 21.12 13.78
N ARG A 25 -6.74 19.89 13.24
CA ARG A 25 -5.55 19.04 13.22
C ARG A 25 -4.49 19.97 12.66
N PRO A 26 -3.39 20.23 13.37
CA PRO A 26 -2.37 21.10 12.82
C PRO A 26 -2.02 20.46 11.47
N MET A 27 -2.47 21.09 10.38
CA MET A 27 -1.85 20.88 9.09
C MET A 27 -0.46 21.37 9.37
N ASN A 28 0.42 20.41 9.61
CA ASN A 28 1.77 20.64 10.02
C ASN A 28 2.42 21.39 8.86
N THR A 29 2.34 22.72 8.85
CA THR A 29 3.13 23.60 7.99
C THR A 29 4.53 23.68 8.59
N ARG A 30 5.14 22.50 8.77
CA ARG A 30 6.59 22.38 8.84
C ARG A 30 7.02 22.12 7.40
N ASP A 31 8.21 22.60 7.06
CA ASP A 31 8.84 22.45 5.76
C ASP A 31 8.95 20.96 5.37
N ASP A 32 7.85 20.38 4.88
CA ASP A 32 7.78 18.99 4.48
C ASP A 32 8.49 18.91 3.14
N GLU A 33 9.80 18.66 3.19
CA GLU A 33 10.62 18.28 2.04
C GLU A 33 9.84 17.23 1.23
N VAL A 34 9.36 17.63 0.05
CA VAL A 34 8.63 16.74 -0.84
C VAL A 34 9.65 15.83 -1.51
N PHE A 35 9.51 14.53 -1.29
CA PHE A 35 10.40 13.53 -1.86
C PHE A 35 9.99 13.23 -3.30
N ALA A 36 10.89 13.48 -4.26
CA ALA A 36 10.65 13.22 -5.67
C ALA A 36 11.57 12.08 -6.17
N PRO A 37 11.25 10.80 -5.86
CA PRO A 37 12.10 9.69 -6.27
C PRO A 37 12.12 9.54 -7.78
N LYS A 38 13.28 9.18 -8.33
CA LYS A 38 13.41 8.79 -9.75
C LYS A 38 12.94 7.36 -9.95
N VAL A 39 13.21 6.49 -8.97
CA VAL A 39 12.78 5.09 -8.97
C VAL A 39 12.11 4.75 -7.65
N MET A 40 10.93 4.16 -7.72
CA MET A 40 10.21 3.56 -6.59
C MET A 40 10.19 2.04 -6.74
N ILE A 41 10.93 1.35 -5.89
CA ILE A 41 10.99 -0.11 -5.83
C ILE A 41 9.86 -0.60 -4.92
N ILE A 42 9.09 -1.57 -5.38
CA ILE A 42 7.94 -2.11 -4.67
C ILE A 42 8.16 -3.61 -4.43
N SER A 43 8.12 -4.02 -3.17
CA SER A 43 8.17 -5.42 -2.74
C SER A 43 6.87 -5.81 -2.03
N MET A 44 6.52 -7.10 -2.00
CA MET A 44 5.29 -7.56 -1.33
C MET A 44 5.51 -7.87 0.15
N TRP A 45 6.69 -8.39 0.52
CA TRP A 45 6.98 -8.85 1.88
C TRP A 45 8.47 -8.74 2.23
N SER A 46 8.82 -9.02 3.50
CA SER A 46 10.12 -8.67 4.08
C SER A 46 11.34 -9.28 3.38
N PRO A 47 11.38 -10.57 3.01
CA PRO A 47 12.53 -11.16 2.33
C PRO A 47 12.75 -10.62 0.91
N GLU A 48 11.69 -10.26 0.17
CA GLU A 48 11.86 -9.54 -1.09
C GLU A 48 12.48 -8.16 -0.89
N ALA A 49 12.05 -7.45 0.15
CA ALA A 49 12.62 -6.16 0.51
C ALA A 49 14.07 -6.27 0.99
N ALA A 50 14.39 -7.29 1.80
CA ALA A 50 15.70 -7.48 2.41
C ALA A 50 16.82 -7.52 1.37
N VAL A 51 16.60 -8.20 0.24
CA VAL A 51 17.59 -8.27 -0.85
C VAL A 51 17.97 -6.88 -1.36
N TRP A 52 17.01 -5.96 -1.48
CA TRP A 52 17.31 -4.58 -1.90
C TRP A 52 18.14 -3.83 -0.86
N HIS A 53 17.76 -3.91 0.41
CA HIS A 53 18.49 -3.23 1.49
C HIS A 53 19.90 -3.80 1.70
N GLU A 54 20.09 -5.10 1.52
CA GLU A 54 21.38 -5.77 1.69
C GLU A 54 22.31 -5.58 0.49
N ARG A 55 21.78 -5.58 -0.73
CA ARG A 55 22.59 -5.64 -1.96
C ARG A 55 22.70 -4.33 -2.72
N LEU A 56 21.75 -3.40 -2.58
CA LEU A 56 21.86 -2.10 -3.25
C LEU A 56 23.12 -1.32 -2.83
N PRO A 57 23.56 -1.32 -1.55
CA PRO A 57 24.80 -0.64 -1.17
C PRO A 57 26.04 -1.12 -1.94
N ASP A 58 26.09 -2.41 -2.31
CA ASP A 58 27.21 -2.99 -3.08
C ASP A 58 27.30 -2.43 -4.52
N SER A 59 26.21 -1.83 -5.03
CA SER A 59 26.11 -1.32 -6.40
C SER A 59 26.52 0.15 -6.58
N ASN A 60 27.00 0.81 -5.52
CA ASN A 60 27.28 2.26 -5.48
C ASN A 60 26.05 3.16 -5.75
N LEU A 61 24.84 2.61 -5.68
CA LEU A 61 23.59 3.36 -5.83
C LEU A 61 23.07 3.96 -4.51
N GLY A 62 23.80 3.74 -3.41
CA GLY A 62 23.48 4.26 -2.09
C GLY A 62 22.80 3.25 -1.17
N ASN A 63 22.54 3.69 0.07
CA ASN A 63 21.89 2.88 1.09
C ASN A 63 20.40 3.24 1.18
N LEU A 64 19.53 2.30 0.82
CA LEU A 64 18.07 2.43 0.86
C LEU A 64 17.52 2.73 2.26
N SER A 65 18.25 2.42 3.32
CA SER A 65 17.84 2.68 4.71
C SER A 65 18.24 4.07 5.23
N SER A 66 18.82 4.93 4.40
CA SER A 66 19.33 6.25 4.84
C SER A 66 18.22 7.20 5.27
N LYS A 67 17.09 7.22 4.58
CA LYS A 67 15.92 8.06 4.91
C LYS A 67 14.70 7.17 5.14
N ILE A 68 14.00 7.37 6.25
CA ILE A 68 12.77 6.65 6.59
C ILE A 68 11.62 7.65 6.60
N ILE A 69 10.62 7.41 5.75
CA ILE A 69 9.50 8.32 5.53
C ILE A 69 8.21 7.62 5.91
N HIS A 70 7.58 8.10 6.98
CA HIS A 70 6.26 7.64 7.38
C HIS A 70 5.17 8.35 6.59
N ALA A 71 4.26 7.59 5.98
CA ALA A 71 3.07 8.10 5.33
C ALA A 71 1.82 7.48 5.99
N PRO A 72 0.78 8.29 6.31
CA PRO A 72 -0.48 7.76 6.80
C PRO A 72 -1.13 6.79 5.80
N GLY A 73 -1.77 5.73 6.30
CA GLY A 73 -2.52 4.77 5.48
C GLY A 73 -1.69 3.63 4.88
N LEU A 74 -0.36 3.65 5.05
CA LEU A 74 0.47 2.48 4.74
C LEU A 74 0.13 1.29 5.66
N SER A 75 0.47 0.08 5.20
CA SER A 75 0.30 -1.15 5.97
C SER A 75 0.85 -1.03 7.39
N MET A 76 0.10 -1.53 8.38
CA MET A 76 0.57 -1.55 9.77
C MET A 76 1.82 -2.41 9.96
N LEU A 77 2.02 -3.41 9.10
CA LEU A 77 3.22 -4.24 9.09
C LEU A 77 4.42 -3.53 8.43
N PHE A 78 4.14 -2.61 7.51
CA PHE A 78 5.13 -1.88 6.72
C PHE A 78 4.81 -0.38 6.67
N PRO A 79 4.93 0.35 7.82
CA PRO A 79 4.36 1.69 7.98
C PRO A 79 5.26 2.82 7.47
N CYS A 80 6.20 2.52 6.57
CA CYS A 80 7.14 3.50 6.03
C CYS A 80 7.62 3.14 4.62
N ALA A 81 7.98 4.16 3.86
CA ALA A 81 8.86 4.05 2.72
C ALA A 81 10.28 4.37 3.17
N THR A 82 11.27 3.80 2.50
CA THR A 82 12.69 4.04 2.78
C THR A 82 13.35 4.56 1.51
N CYS A 83 14.37 5.40 1.63
CA CYS A 83 15.05 5.97 0.48
C CYS A 83 16.56 6.11 0.72
N THR A 84 17.28 6.22 -0.40
CA THR A 84 18.68 6.64 -0.42
C THR A 84 18.86 8.04 0.15
N GLU A 85 20.10 8.38 0.52
CA GLU A 85 20.43 9.68 1.12
C GLU A 85 20.04 10.87 0.22
N ASP A 86 20.25 10.73 -1.09
CA ASP A 86 19.85 11.71 -2.11
C ASP A 86 18.34 11.68 -2.42
N GLY A 87 17.59 10.72 -1.87
CA GLY A 87 16.16 10.52 -2.13
C GLY A 87 15.83 10.05 -3.55
N GLY A 88 16.84 9.72 -4.37
CA GLY A 88 16.67 9.36 -5.78
C GLY A 88 16.04 7.97 -5.98
N ILE A 89 16.34 7.04 -5.08
CA ILE A 89 15.77 5.69 -5.08
C ILE A 89 15.03 5.49 -3.77
N CYS A 90 13.76 5.14 -3.87
CA CYS A 90 12.92 4.79 -2.72
C CYS A 90 12.41 3.36 -2.86
N HIS A 91 12.04 2.78 -1.73
CA HIS A 91 11.48 1.45 -1.60
C HIS A 91 10.27 1.46 -0.66
N ILE A 92 9.30 0.61 -0.96
CA ILE A 92 8.18 0.31 -0.07
C ILE A 92 7.83 -1.19 -0.12
N THR A 93 7.44 -1.72 1.03
CA THR A 93 6.78 -3.04 1.12
C THR A 93 5.28 -2.83 1.27
N ILE A 94 4.48 -3.32 0.32
CA ILE A 94 3.03 -3.02 0.28
C ILE A 94 2.15 -4.07 0.97
N GLY A 95 2.74 -5.20 1.37
CA GLY A 95 2.03 -6.33 1.97
C GLY A 95 1.47 -7.29 0.93
N GLU A 96 1.46 -8.57 1.28
CA GLU A 96 0.97 -9.65 0.42
C GLU A 96 -0.55 -9.56 0.20
N GLY A 97 -0.98 -10.00 -0.98
CA GLY A 97 -2.37 -10.02 -1.38
C GLY A 97 -2.85 -8.69 -1.97
N GLU A 98 -3.81 -8.80 -2.88
CA GLU A 98 -4.28 -7.69 -3.71
C GLU A 98 -4.83 -6.51 -2.90
N ILE A 99 -5.57 -6.79 -1.83
CA ILE A 99 -6.21 -5.76 -1.00
C ILE A 99 -5.16 -4.93 -0.25
N ASN A 100 -4.18 -5.59 0.38
CA ASN A 100 -3.10 -4.90 1.10
C ASN A 100 -2.23 -4.09 0.14
N SER A 101 -1.88 -4.70 -0.99
CA SER A 101 -1.11 -4.07 -2.06
C SER A 101 -1.80 -2.81 -2.59
N ALA A 102 -3.09 -2.91 -2.93
CA ALA A 102 -3.87 -1.79 -3.44
C ALA A 102 -4.03 -0.68 -2.39
N ALA A 103 -4.37 -1.02 -1.15
CA ALA A 103 -4.56 -0.04 -0.07
C ALA A 103 -3.26 0.73 0.23
N SER A 104 -2.14 0.02 0.39
CA SER A 104 -0.84 0.63 0.68
C SER A 104 -0.35 1.52 -0.47
N LEU A 105 -0.50 1.05 -1.73
CA LEU A 105 -0.07 1.84 -2.88
C LEU A 105 -0.95 3.08 -3.08
N MET A 106 -2.27 2.97 -2.86
CA MET A 106 -3.16 4.14 -2.88
C MET A 106 -2.79 5.16 -1.80
N ALA A 107 -2.50 4.70 -0.58
CA ALA A 107 -2.05 5.57 0.50
C ALA A 107 -0.71 6.26 0.17
N LEU A 108 0.23 5.54 -0.45
CA LEU A 108 1.49 6.11 -0.93
C LEU A 108 1.25 7.19 -2.00
N MET A 109 0.47 6.87 -3.04
CA MET A 109 0.22 7.74 -4.18
C MET A 109 -0.52 9.03 -3.81
N LEU A 110 -1.40 8.96 -2.82
CA LEU A 110 -2.17 10.11 -2.34
C LEU A 110 -1.43 10.92 -1.25
N SER A 111 -0.27 10.45 -0.81
CA SER A 111 0.50 11.12 0.25
C SER A 111 1.10 12.42 -0.28
N PRO A 112 0.88 13.57 0.40
CA PRO A 112 1.45 14.86 -0.02
C PRO A 112 2.97 14.92 0.16
N LYS A 113 3.58 13.90 0.79
CA LYS A 113 5.02 13.82 1.03
C LYS A 113 5.84 13.44 -0.20
N PHE A 114 5.19 12.93 -1.24
CA PHE A 114 5.87 12.43 -2.43
C PHE A 114 5.38 13.11 -3.70
N ASP A 115 6.30 13.36 -4.63
CA ASP A 115 6.01 13.78 -6.00
C ASP A 115 6.44 12.68 -6.96
N PHE A 116 5.45 11.99 -7.54
CA PHE A 116 5.67 10.85 -8.43
C PHE A 116 5.57 11.18 -9.93
N ARG A 117 5.45 12.46 -10.30
CA ARG A 117 5.19 12.87 -11.70
C ARG A 117 6.27 12.41 -12.69
N HIS A 118 7.49 12.18 -12.20
CA HIS A 118 8.64 11.72 -12.99
C HIS A 118 9.32 10.51 -12.34
N THR A 119 8.53 9.58 -11.81
CA THR A 119 9.02 8.37 -11.14
C THR A 119 8.78 7.12 -11.97
N TYR A 120 9.80 6.26 -12.07
CA TYR A 120 9.64 4.89 -12.56
C TYR A 120 9.29 3.95 -11.41
N PHE A 121 8.22 3.17 -11.57
CA PHE A 121 7.83 2.15 -10.60
C PHE A 121 8.38 0.79 -11.01
N LEU A 122 9.14 0.16 -10.12
CA LEU A 122 9.67 -1.18 -10.29
C LEU A 122 9.01 -2.11 -9.27
N VAL A 123 8.01 -2.87 -9.72
CA VAL A 123 7.43 -3.94 -8.91
C VAL A 123 8.30 -5.18 -9.09
N ALA A 124 9.00 -5.57 -8.02
CA ALA A 124 9.91 -6.70 -8.03
C ALA A 124 9.52 -7.71 -6.95
N GLY A 125 9.34 -8.95 -7.38
CA GLY A 125 8.97 -10.04 -6.48
C GLY A 125 9.15 -11.40 -7.15
N ILE A 126 8.83 -12.45 -6.41
CA ILE A 126 8.85 -13.82 -6.91
C ILE A 126 7.48 -14.22 -7.46
N ALA A 127 7.47 -15.09 -8.47
CA ALA A 127 6.23 -15.59 -9.06
C ALA A 127 6.39 -17.03 -9.54
N GLY A 128 5.26 -17.73 -9.68
CA GLY A 128 5.19 -19.00 -10.40
C GLY A 128 5.30 -18.78 -11.91
N VAL A 129 5.95 -19.72 -12.60
CA VAL A 129 6.06 -19.71 -14.06
C VAL A 129 5.62 -21.06 -14.62
N ASN A 130 4.96 -21.04 -15.78
CA ASN A 130 4.66 -22.27 -16.51
C ASN A 130 6.00 -22.93 -16.93
N PRO A 131 6.25 -24.20 -16.54
CA PRO A 131 7.54 -24.85 -16.75
C PRO A 131 7.88 -25.07 -18.23
N LYS A 132 6.92 -24.95 -19.15
CA LYS A 132 7.19 -24.96 -20.60
C LYS A 132 7.88 -23.68 -21.10
N TYR A 133 7.84 -22.60 -20.31
CA TYR A 133 8.34 -21.27 -20.70
C TYR A 133 9.43 -20.71 -19.76
N GLY A 134 9.72 -21.37 -18.64
CA GLY A 134 10.77 -20.94 -17.70
C GLY A 134 11.09 -21.98 -16.65
N THR A 135 12.25 -21.83 -16.02
CA THR A 135 12.74 -22.70 -14.93
C THR A 135 12.86 -21.92 -13.62
N LEU A 136 13.12 -22.62 -12.51
CA LEU A 136 13.45 -21.98 -11.24
C LEU A 136 14.65 -21.03 -11.41
N GLY A 137 14.54 -19.82 -10.85
CA GLY A 137 15.55 -18.76 -10.96
C GLY A 137 15.50 -17.97 -12.28
N SER A 138 14.58 -18.29 -13.20
CA SER A 138 14.36 -17.47 -14.39
C SER A 138 13.83 -16.08 -14.01
N VAL A 139 14.26 -15.05 -14.73
CA VAL A 139 13.77 -13.67 -14.58
C VAL A 139 12.91 -13.33 -15.78
N ALA A 140 11.69 -12.88 -15.53
CA ALA A 140 10.77 -12.41 -16.56
C ALA A 140 10.43 -10.93 -16.33
N ILE A 141 10.33 -10.18 -17.43
CA ILE A 141 9.85 -8.80 -17.42
C ILE A 141 8.47 -8.82 -18.08
N ALA A 142 7.44 -8.52 -17.28
CA ALA A 142 6.07 -8.53 -17.75
C ALA A 142 5.81 -7.35 -18.69
N ARG A 143 5.25 -7.64 -19.88
CA ARG A 143 4.69 -6.60 -20.76
C ARG A 143 3.29 -6.18 -20.35
N TYR A 144 2.54 -7.12 -19.78
CA TYR A 144 1.16 -6.94 -19.32
C TYR A 144 0.99 -7.67 -17.99
N SER A 145 0.19 -7.09 -17.11
CA SER A 145 -0.36 -7.75 -15.93
C SER A 145 -1.87 -7.90 -16.12
N VAL A 146 -2.38 -9.11 -15.92
CA VAL A 146 -3.81 -9.41 -16.06
C VAL A 146 -4.28 -10.05 -14.77
N GLN A 147 -5.33 -9.49 -14.18
CA GLN A 147 -5.99 -10.08 -13.03
C GLN A 147 -7.04 -11.09 -13.50
N VAL A 148 -6.93 -12.32 -13.03
CA VAL A 148 -7.85 -13.43 -13.34
C VAL A 148 -8.60 -13.92 -12.10
N ALA A 149 -8.19 -13.55 -10.89
CA ALA A 149 -8.84 -14.03 -9.66
C ALA A 149 -10.24 -13.44 -9.45
N LEU A 150 -10.54 -12.28 -10.04
CA LEU A 150 -11.83 -11.58 -9.95
C LEU A 150 -12.71 -11.80 -11.19
N GLN A 151 -12.62 -12.97 -11.81
CA GLN A 151 -13.46 -13.33 -12.95
C GLN A 151 -14.90 -13.59 -12.51
N TYR A 152 -15.85 -13.08 -13.28
CA TYR A 152 -17.25 -13.47 -13.19
C TYR A 152 -17.55 -14.42 -14.34
N GLU A 153 -18.18 -15.55 -14.04
CA GLU A 153 -18.62 -16.51 -15.04
C GLU A 153 -20.14 -16.64 -14.98
N ILE A 154 -20.77 -16.73 -16.15
CA ILE A 154 -22.18 -17.06 -16.28
C ILE A 154 -22.38 -18.51 -15.84
N ASP A 155 -23.37 -18.76 -14.98
CA ASP A 155 -23.76 -20.12 -14.60
C ASP A 155 -23.99 -20.97 -15.86
N ILE A 156 -23.31 -22.11 -15.96
CA ILE A 156 -23.34 -22.99 -17.13
C ILE A 156 -24.76 -23.42 -17.53
N ARG A 157 -25.71 -23.43 -16.59
CA ARG A 157 -27.13 -23.74 -16.87
C ARG A 157 -27.86 -22.64 -17.64
N SER A 158 -27.34 -21.42 -17.58
CA SER A 158 -27.85 -20.23 -18.27
C SER A 158 -27.00 -19.85 -19.47
N LEU A 159 -25.94 -20.61 -19.76
CA LEU A 159 -25.03 -20.34 -20.87
C LEU A 159 -25.74 -20.62 -22.21
N PRO A 160 -25.72 -19.66 -23.15
CA PRO A 160 -26.20 -19.92 -24.50
C PRO A 160 -25.47 -21.11 -25.15
N PRO A 161 -26.16 -21.99 -25.90
CA PRO A 161 -25.56 -23.21 -26.44
C PRO A 161 -24.41 -22.95 -27.44
N ASP A 162 -24.35 -21.76 -28.02
CA ASP A 162 -23.35 -21.32 -29.00
C ASP A 162 -22.10 -20.70 -28.36
N TRP A 163 -22.09 -20.52 -27.04
CA TRP A 163 -20.95 -19.92 -26.33
C TRP A 163 -19.96 -21.00 -25.87
N PRO A 164 -18.65 -20.85 -26.15
CA PRO A 164 -17.65 -21.83 -25.76
C PRO A 164 -17.30 -21.80 -24.26
N THR A 165 -17.49 -20.65 -23.60
CA THR A 165 -17.21 -20.42 -22.17
C THR A 165 -18.20 -19.41 -21.59
N GLY A 166 -18.40 -19.41 -20.27
CA GLY A 166 -19.16 -18.38 -19.56
C GLY A 166 -18.33 -17.19 -19.08
N LEU A 167 -17.01 -17.20 -19.35
CA LEU A 167 -16.08 -16.07 -19.24
C LEU A 167 -16.28 -15.06 -20.37
#